data_AF-A0A2P8DSS1-F1
#
_entry.id   AF-A0A2P8DSS1-F1
#
_cell.length_a   1.000
_cell.length_b   1.000
_cell.length_c   1.000
_cell.angle_alpha   90.00
_cell.angle_beta   90.00
_cell.angle_gamma   90.00
#
_symmetry.space_group_name_H-M   'P 1'
#
loop_
_entity.id
_entity.type
_entity.pdbx_description
1 polymer ?
#
loop_
_entity_poly.entity_id
_entity_poly.type
_entity_poly.pdbx_seq_one_letter_code
_entity_poly.pdbx_strand_id
1 'polypeptide(L)'
;MPGWRAGVKARPHLGQALEAGLGAGEVRAVLDGDAYGATVRSGERDAAGLGVTGVPSLVIGGGPPLSAVQPPEALTRLLKRAVRAEGAVGGA
;
A
#
# COMPACT_ATOMS: atom_id res chain seq x y z
N MET A 1 14.45 -13.80 16.76
CA MET A 1 14.06 -12.41 16.40
C MET A 1 13.17 -11.85 17.52
N PRO A 2 13.72 -11.21 18.57
CA PRO A 2 12.92 -10.73 19.71
C PRO A 2 12.56 -9.23 19.58
N GLY A 3 11.44 -8.80 20.18
CA GLY A 3 11.42 -7.48 20.84
C GLY A 3 10.36 -6.42 20.53
N TRP A 4 9.27 -6.66 19.77
CA TRP A 4 8.28 -5.57 19.53
C TRP A 4 7.26 -5.34 20.67
N ARG A 5 7.35 -6.09 21.78
CA ARG A 5 6.51 -5.91 22.98
C ARG A 5 7.31 -5.21 24.08
N ALA A 6 7.16 -3.88 24.20
CA ALA A 6 7.10 -3.13 25.46
C ALA A 6 7.24 -1.62 25.20
N GLY A 7 6.14 -0.86 25.37
CA GLY A 7 6.19 0.59 25.57
C GLY A 7 5.95 1.46 24.33
N VAL A 8 4.76 1.38 23.73
CA VAL A 8 4.29 2.44 22.83
C VAL A 8 3.90 3.64 23.69
N LYS A 9 4.85 4.57 23.86
CA LYS A 9 4.59 5.95 24.28
C LYS A 9 3.38 6.48 23.52
N ALA A 10 2.33 6.89 24.24
CA ALA A 10 1.20 7.70 23.78
C ALA A 10 0.89 7.65 22.26
N ARG A 11 0.20 6.59 21.82
CA ARG A 11 -0.60 6.44 20.58
C ARG A 11 -0.37 7.52 19.49
N PRO A 12 0.78 7.55 18.81
CA PRO A 12 1.19 8.65 17.93
C PRO A 12 0.34 8.79 16.66
N HIS A 13 -0.48 7.80 16.33
CA HIS A 13 -1.30 7.77 15.10
C HIS A 13 -2.77 8.15 15.32
N LEU A 14 -3.23 8.28 16.58
CA LEU A 14 -4.62 8.66 16.84
C LEU A 14 -4.90 10.07 16.32
N GLY A 15 -3.99 11.03 16.55
CA GLY A 15 -4.14 12.40 16.03
C GLY A 15 -4.29 12.43 14.50
N GLN A 16 -3.42 11.73 13.78
CA GLN A 16 -3.45 11.63 12.32
C GLN A 16 -4.76 11.02 11.80
N ALA A 17 -5.27 9.99 12.50
CA ALA A 17 -6.53 9.35 12.14
C ALA A 17 -7.75 10.27 12.35
N LEU A 18 -7.74 11.08 13.42
CA LEU A 18 -8.81 12.05 13.69
C LEU A 18 -8.78 13.22 12.69
N GLU A 19 -7.58 13.69 12.31
CA GLU A 19 -7.41 14.68 11.24
C GLU A 19 -7.94 14.17 9.89
N ALA A 20 -7.85 12.86 9.64
CA ALA A 20 -8.44 12.20 8.49
C ALA A 20 -9.97 11.95 8.61
N GLY A 21 -10.60 12.32 9.73
CA GLY A 21 -12.06 12.22 9.95
C GLY A 21 -12.54 10.87 10.51
N LEU A 22 -11.64 10.01 11.00
CA LEU A 22 -12.00 8.69 11.55
C LEU A 22 -12.53 8.79 12.99
N GLY A 23 -13.35 7.80 13.40
CA GLY A 23 -13.93 7.75 14.74
C GLY A 23 -12.93 7.34 15.82
N ALA A 24 -12.81 8.14 16.88
CA ALA A 24 -11.82 7.90 17.94
C ALA A 24 -11.95 6.53 18.63
N GLY A 25 -13.17 6.03 18.82
CA GLY A 25 -13.41 4.71 19.43
C GLY A 25 -12.92 3.57 18.55
N GLU A 26 -13.23 3.63 17.26
CA GLU A 26 -12.82 2.63 16.27
C GLU A 26 -11.30 2.61 16.09
N VAL A 27 -10.68 3.79 15.92
CA VAL A 27 -9.22 3.89 15.81
C VAL A 27 -8.55 3.33 17.05
N ARG A 28 -9.09 3.58 18.24
CA ARG A 28 -8.54 3.01 19.47
C ARG A 28 -8.65 1.49 19.49
N ALA A 29 -9.79 0.94 19.12
CA ALA A 29 -9.99 -0.51 19.05
C ALA A 29 -9.00 -1.18 18.08
N VAL A 30 -8.76 -0.56 16.91
CA VAL A 30 -7.77 -1.05 15.93
C VAL A 30 -6.35 -0.96 16.49
N LEU A 31 -5.96 0.18 17.07
CA LEU A 31 -4.61 0.40 17.61
C LEU A 31 -4.30 -0.48 18.82
N ASP A 32 -5.31 -0.86 19.62
CA ASP A 32 -5.16 -1.75 20.79
C ASP A 32 -5.30 -3.24 20.41
N GLY A 33 -5.74 -3.53 19.19
CA GLY A 33 -6.01 -4.88 18.69
C GLY A 33 -5.12 -5.29 17.52
N ASP A 34 -5.59 -6.30 16.79
CA ASP A 34 -4.95 -6.87 15.61
C ASP A 34 -5.82 -6.79 14.35
N ALA A 35 -6.93 -6.02 14.43
CA ALA A 35 -7.80 -5.76 13.29
C ALA A 35 -6.98 -5.29 12.07
N TYR A 36 -7.33 -5.81 10.89
CA TYR A 36 -6.62 -5.60 9.61
C TYR A 36 -5.21 -6.21 9.52
N GLY A 37 -4.65 -6.79 10.60
CA GLY A 37 -3.33 -7.40 10.58
C GLY A 37 -3.20 -8.51 9.52
N ALA A 38 -4.20 -9.38 9.40
CA ALA A 38 -4.24 -10.41 8.35
C ALA A 38 -4.28 -9.81 6.93
N THR A 39 -5.04 -8.73 6.74
CA THR A 39 -5.14 -8.01 5.47
C THR A 39 -3.80 -7.39 5.07
N VAL A 40 -3.08 -6.77 6.01
CA VAL A 40 -1.72 -6.24 5.77
C VAL A 40 -0.77 -7.36 5.34
N ARG A 41 -0.76 -8.49 6.06
CA ARG A 41 0.07 -9.65 5.70
C ARG A 41 -0.30 -10.26 4.35
N SER A 42 -1.56 -10.19 3.94
CA SER A 42 -1.98 -10.60 2.61
C SER A 42 -1.39 -9.67 1.55
N GLY A 43 -1.53 -8.36 1.71
CA GLY A 43 -0.96 -7.39 0.77
C GLY A 43 0.56 -7.51 0.61
N GLU A 44 1.29 -7.77 1.71
CA GLU A 44 2.74 -8.04 1.66
C GLU A 44 3.07 -9.30 0.83
N ARG A 45 2.30 -10.38 0.99
CA ARG A 45 2.47 -11.60 0.19
C ARG A 45 2.12 -11.39 -1.28
N ASP A 46 1.05 -10.66 -1.55
CA ASP A 46 0.63 -10.35 -2.92
C ASP A 46 1.70 -9.50 -3.62
N ALA A 47 2.25 -8.48 -2.95
CA ALA A 47 3.36 -7.67 -3.46
C ALA A 47 4.62 -8.52 -3.72
N ALA A 48 4.99 -9.41 -2.78
CA ALA A 48 6.12 -10.32 -2.96
C ALA A 48 5.90 -11.30 -4.13
N GLY A 49 4.67 -11.81 -4.30
CA GLY A 49 4.28 -12.66 -5.42
C GLY A 49 4.35 -11.94 -6.78
N LEU A 50 4.16 -10.63 -6.78
CA LEU A 50 4.37 -9.75 -7.94
C LEU A 50 5.84 -9.33 -8.13
N GLY A 51 6.77 -9.82 -7.30
CA GLY A 51 8.20 -9.54 -7.40
C GLY A 51 8.65 -8.21 -6.79
N VAL A 52 7.81 -7.55 -5.99
CA VAL A 52 8.16 -6.30 -5.30
C VAL A 52 9.21 -6.59 -4.22
N THR A 53 10.36 -5.91 -4.29
CA THR A 53 11.48 -6.06 -3.33
C THR A 53 11.79 -4.79 -2.53
N GLY A 54 11.12 -3.69 -2.84
CA GLY A 54 11.32 -2.40 -2.18
C GLY A 54 10.15 -1.46 -2.42
N VAL A 55 10.11 -0.34 -1.71
CA VAL A 55 9.07 0.69 -1.82
C VAL A 55 9.70 2.08 -2.01
N PRO A 56 9.03 3.01 -2.71
CA PRO A 56 7.71 2.85 -3.33
C PRO A 56 7.80 2.16 -4.70
N SER A 57 6.90 1.20 -4.94
CA SER A 57 6.78 0.44 -6.18
C SER A 57 5.38 0.50 -6.76
N LEU A 58 5.30 0.45 -8.08
CA LEU A 58 4.07 0.42 -8.85
C LEU A 58 4.04 -0.83 -9.74
N VAL A 59 2.93 -1.56 -9.70
CA VAL A 59 2.61 -2.66 -10.61
C VAL A 59 1.42 -2.20 -11.44
N ILE A 60 1.53 -2.22 -12.76
CA ILE A 60 0.46 -1.78 -13.67
C ILE A 60 0.09 -2.94 -14.60
N GLY A 61 -1.20 -3.30 -14.65
CA GLY A 61 -1.70 -4.36 -15.54
C GLY A 61 -1.06 -5.74 -15.33
N GLY A 62 -0.62 -6.06 -14.09
CA GLY A 62 0.08 -7.31 -13.79
C GLY A 62 1.51 -7.42 -14.35
N GLY A 63 2.06 -6.33 -14.91
CA GLY A 63 3.44 -6.26 -15.36
C GLY A 63 4.46 -6.29 -14.22
N PRO A 64 5.77 -6.25 -14.52
CA PRO A 64 6.81 -6.25 -13.48
C PRO A 64 6.74 -4.97 -12.63
N PRO A 65 7.21 -5.02 -11.37
CA PRO A 65 7.22 -3.87 -10.48
C PRO A 65 8.19 -2.81 -10.99
N LEU A 66 7.76 -1.55 -10.91
CA LEU A 66 8.51 -0.37 -11.31
C LEU A 66 8.74 0.52 -10.08
N SER A 67 9.89 1.21 -10.00
CA SER A 67 10.06 2.27 -9.00
C SER A 67 9.04 3.39 -9.25
N ALA A 68 8.31 3.79 -8.21
CA ALA A 68 7.39 4.92 -8.26
C ALA A 68 8.09 6.27 -8.04
N VAL A 69 9.39 6.27 -7.68
CA VAL A 69 10.20 7.48 -7.58
C VAL A 69 10.58 7.94 -8.99
N GLN A 70 9.65 8.62 -9.67
CA GLN A 70 9.79 9.07 -11.04
C GLN A 70 9.28 10.51 -11.20
N PRO A 71 9.79 11.27 -12.18
CA PRO A 71 9.18 12.53 -12.58
C PRO A 71 7.71 12.33 -13.02
N PRO A 72 6.81 13.28 -12.75
CA PRO A 72 5.38 13.18 -13.10
C PRO A 72 5.13 12.85 -14.59
N GLU A 73 5.95 13.37 -15.50
CA GLU A 73 5.82 13.14 -16.94
C GLU A 73 6.17 11.69 -17.31
N ALA A 74 7.16 11.11 -16.62
CA ALA A 74 7.54 9.71 -16.81
C ALA A 74 6.42 8.78 -16.30
N LEU A 75 5.87 9.06 -15.12
CA LEU A 75 4.73 8.32 -14.56
C LEU A 75 3.50 8.42 -15.49
N THR A 76 3.19 9.61 -16.00
CA THR A 76 2.10 9.83 -16.95
C THR A 76 2.27 8.99 -18.22
N ARG A 77 3.49 8.89 -18.76
CA ARG A 77 3.77 8.04 -19.92
C ARG A 77 3.58 6.55 -19.62
N LEU A 78 3.99 6.09 -18.44
CA LEU A 78 3.81 4.70 -18.00
C LEU A 78 2.32 4.35 -17.92
N LEU A 79 1.52 5.16 -17.23
CA LEU A 79 0.08 4.96 -17.09
C LEU A 79 -0.65 4.98 -18.44
N LYS A 80 -0.35 5.97 -19.31
CA LYS A 80 -0.94 6.04 -20.66
C LYS A 80 -0.60 4.82 -21.52
N ARG A 81 0.60 4.25 -21.37
CA ARG A 81 0.98 3.02 -22.09
C ARG A 81 0.18 1.82 -21.59
N ALA A 82 0.01 1.68 -20.28
CA ALA A 82 -0.75 0.58 -19.71
C ALA A 82 -2.23 0.61 -20.12
N VAL A 83 -2.89 1.77 -20.03
CA VAL A 83 -4.30 1.91 -20.44
C VAL A 83 -4.51 1.54 -21.92
N ARG A 84 -3.57 1.93 -22.80
CA ARG A 84 -3.62 1.53 -24.22
C ARG A 84 -3.42 0.03 -24.43
N ALA A 85 -2.56 -0.60 -23.64
CA ALA A 85 -2.30 -2.03 -23.74
C ALA A 85 -3.55 -2.85 -23.36
N GLU A 86 -4.27 -2.47 -22.30
CA GLU A 86 -5.54 -3.12 -21.92
C GLU A 86 -6.62 -2.97 -23.00
N GLY A 87 -6.74 -1.78 -23.60
CA GLY A 87 -7.69 -1.54 -24.69
C GLY A 87 -7.38 -2.32 -25.99
N ALA A 88 -6.12 -2.71 -26.21
CA ALA A 88 -5.71 -3.53 -27.34
C ALA A 88 -5.99 -5.03 -27.14
N VAL A 89 -6.03 -5.51 -25.87
CA VAL A 89 -6.32 -6.91 -25.53
C VAL A 89 -7.83 -7.20 -25.55
N GLY A 90 -8.68 -6.20 -25.30
CA GLY A 90 -10.16 -6.35 -25.35
C GLY A 90 -10.81 -6.18 -26.73
N GLY A 91 -10.02 -6.00 -27.78
CA GLY A 91 -10.50 -5.74 -29.16
C GLY A 91 -10.26 -6.87 -30.16
N ALA A 92 -9.87 -8.06 -29.70
CA ALA A 92 -9.58 -9.24 -30.53
C ALA A 92 -10.62 -10.34 -30.31
#